data_AF-A0A2I0NCC8-F1
#
_entry.id   AF-A0A2I0NCC8-F1
#
_cell.length_a   1.000
_cell.length_b   1.000
_cell.length_c   1.000
_cell.angle_alpha   90.00
_cell.angle_beta   90.00
_cell.angle_gamma   90.00
#
_symmetry.space_group_name_H-M   'P 1'
#
loop_
_entity.id
_entity.type
_entity.pdbx_description
1 polymer ?
#
loop_
_entity_poly.entity_id
_entity_poly.type
_entity_poly.pdbx_seq_one_letter_code
_entity_poly.pdbx_strand_id
1 'polypeptide(L)'
;RKGERPGVIKKQKVPSQKLVTPELELVFLLLNHPFLYREHQDAISTAFFSDTEAALPIFEAFLKSLSENGLNESLLYSFLPEAVEDAVQKALSDKRYQMAPEKQFQDLLIFLRLAHIKEQKKQVMEELQSAESAENWEKVRELLQEGQSLGALEEKLEKERQG
;
A
#
# COMPACT_ATOMS: atom_id res chain seq x y z
N ARG A 1 10.46 54.80 -9.06
CA ARG A 1 10.65 53.55 -8.29
C ARG A 1 9.39 52.72 -8.46
N LYS A 2 9.41 51.72 -9.35
CA LYS A 2 8.26 50.82 -9.61
C LYS A 2 8.35 49.67 -8.60
N GLY A 3 7.31 49.48 -7.81
CA GLY A 3 7.22 48.39 -6.83
C GLY A 3 7.10 47.05 -7.53
N GLU A 4 8.06 46.17 -7.27
CA GLU A 4 8.00 44.75 -7.63
C GLU A 4 6.93 44.06 -6.79
N ARG A 5 5.99 43.39 -7.45
CA ARG A 5 5.03 42.50 -6.81
C ARG A 5 5.77 41.22 -6.39
N PRO A 6 5.60 40.72 -5.15
CA PRO A 6 6.19 39.44 -4.78
C PRO A 6 5.59 38.33 -5.65
N GLY A 7 6.49 37.52 -6.21
CA GLY A 7 6.15 36.41 -7.07
C GLY A 7 5.17 35.46 -6.39
N VAL A 8 4.02 35.27 -7.02
CA VAL A 8 3.13 34.14 -6.72
C VAL A 8 3.94 32.88 -7.03
N ILE A 9 4.41 32.23 -5.97
CA ILE A 9 4.94 30.87 -6.06
C ILE A 9 3.78 30.05 -6.61
N LYS A 10 3.89 29.65 -7.89
CA LYS A 10 2.96 28.71 -8.49
C LYS A 10 3.14 27.41 -7.72
N LYS A 11 2.24 27.14 -6.77
CA LYS A 11 2.11 25.81 -6.16
C LYS A 11 2.04 24.82 -7.32
N GLN A 12 3.06 23.97 -7.41
CA GLN A 12 3.16 22.98 -8.46
C GLN A 12 2.06 21.96 -8.18
N LYS A 13 0.92 22.16 -8.84
CA LYS A 13 -0.23 21.27 -8.77
C LYS A 13 0.25 19.92 -9.29
N VAL A 14 0.34 18.94 -8.41
CA VAL A 14 0.63 17.55 -8.80
C VAL A 14 -0.42 17.20 -9.87
N PRO A 15 0.00 16.80 -11.08
CA PRO A 15 -0.94 16.58 -12.18
C PRO A 15 -1.95 15.52 -11.77
N SER A 16 -3.22 15.93 -11.66
CA SER A 16 -4.35 15.21 -11.04
C SER A 16 -4.86 13.99 -11.83
N GLN A 17 -3.97 13.24 -12.50
CA GLN A 17 -4.31 12.10 -13.36
C GLN A 17 -3.27 10.97 -13.37
N LYS A 18 -2.33 10.92 -12.42
CA LYS A 18 -1.47 9.74 -12.28
C LYS A 18 -2.19 8.66 -11.46
N LEU A 19 -2.49 7.56 -12.16
CA LEU A 19 -3.07 6.29 -11.74
C LEU A 19 -3.31 6.11 -10.23
N VAL A 20 -4.56 5.89 -9.85
CA VAL A 20 -4.87 5.30 -8.54
C VAL A 20 -4.18 3.93 -8.52
N THR A 21 -3.17 3.79 -7.66
CA THR A 21 -2.44 2.53 -7.51
C THR A 21 -3.28 1.55 -6.68
N PRO A 22 -3.08 0.23 -6.82
CA PRO A 22 -3.75 -0.75 -5.96
C PRO A 22 -3.50 -0.50 -4.47
N GLU A 23 -2.32 0.04 -4.14
CA GLU A 23 -1.98 0.50 -2.79
C GLU A 23 -2.90 1.64 -2.33
N LEU A 24 -3.07 2.69 -3.15
CA LEU A 24 -4.01 3.78 -2.85
C LEU A 24 -5.46 3.30 -2.80
N GLU A 25 -5.87 2.40 -3.69
CA GLU A 25 -7.22 1.83 -3.68
C GLU A 25 -7.49 1.07 -2.38
N LEU A 26 -6.52 0.29 -1.88
CA LEU A 26 -6.65 -0.40 -0.61
C LEU A 26 -6.84 0.61 0.53
N VAL A 27 -6.01 1.65 0.60
CA VAL A 27 -6.10 2.63 1.69
C VAL A 27 -7.43 3.41 1.63
N PHE A 28 -7.86 3.82 0.44
CA PHE A 28 -9.15 4.49 0.26
C PHE A 28 -10.33 3.59 0.63
N LEU A 29 -10.24 2.29 0.34
CA LEU A 29 -11.25 1.32 0.77
C LEU A 29 -11.28 1.19 2.29
N LEU A 30 -10.12 1.10 2.95
CA LEU A 30 -10.01 1.02 4.41
C LEU A 30 -10.51 2.29 5.12
N LEU A 31 -10.30 3.47 4.52
CA LEU A 31 -10.84 4.73 5.02
C LEU A 31 -12.37 4.74 5.01
N ASN A 32 -12.99 4.17 3.97
CA ASN A 32 -14.45 4.06 3.88
C ASN A 32 -15.00 2.92 4.75
N HIS A 33 -14.21 1.87 4.98
CA HIS A 33 -14.63 0.67 5.72
C HIS A 33 -13.58 0.23 6.73
N PRO A 34 -13.42 0.96 7.85
CA PRO A 34 -12.36 0.67 8.83
C PRO A 34 -12.47 -0.70 9.50
N PHE A 35 -13.65 -1.33 9.47
CA PHE A 35 -13.86 -2.67 10.00
C PHE A 35 -13.03 -3.73 9.25
N LEU A 36 -12.82 -3.56 7.94
CA LEU A 36 -12.02 -4.48 7.13
C LEU A 36 -10.59 -4.60 7.65
N TYR A 37 -10.00 -3.47 8.07
CA TYR A 37 -8.67 -3.49 8.69
C TYR A 37 -8.67 -4.32 9.97
N ARG A 38 -9.71 -4.19 10.81
CA ARG A 38 -9.78 -4.92 12.09
C ARG A 38 -9.94 -6.42 11.90
N GLU A 39 -10.75 -6.84 10.93
CA GLU A 39 -10.96 -8.25 10.63
C GLU A 39 -9.72 -8.90 10.00
N HIS A 40 -8.86 -8.10 9.36
CA HIS A 40 -7.74 -8.59 8.55
C HIS A 40 -6.40 -7.95 8.92
N GLN A 41 -6.21 -7.50 10.17
CA GLN A 41 -5.00 -6.77 10.58
C GLN A 41 -3.73 -7.59 10.34
N ASP A 42 -3.77 -8.90 10.63
CA ASP A 42 -2.63 -9.82 10.48
C ASP A 42 -2.30 -10.05 9.00
N ALA A 43 -3.23 -9.70 8.13
CA ALA A 43 -3.11 -9.91 6.70
C ALA A 43 -2.54 -8.69 5.95
N ILE A 44 -2.60 -7.50 6.55
CA ILE A 44 -2.20 -6.22 5.97
C ILE A 44 -0.83 -5.83 6.54
N SER A 45 0.16 -5.68 5.67
CA SER A 45 1.51 -5.27 6.05
C SER A 45 1.85 -3.90 5.46
N THR A 46 2.61 -3.10 6.21
CA THR A 46 3.19 -1.86 5.67
C THR A 46 4.15 -2.14 4.51
N ALA A 47 4.72 -3.35 4.44
CA ALA A 47 5.58 -3.79 3.36
C ALA A 47 4.87 -3.90 1.99
N PHE A 48 3.53 -3.81 1.95
CA PHE A 48 2.77 -3.73 0.71
C PHE A 48 2.85 -2.36 0.05
N PHE A 49 3.21 -1.31 0.81
CA PHE A 49 3.19 0.05 0.32
C PHE A 49 4.59 0.47 -0.17
N SER A 50 4.79 0.39 -1.48
CA SER A 50 5.98 0.95 -2.13
C SER A 50 5.85 2.46 -2.37
N ASP A 51 4.62 2.96 -2.45
CA ASP A 51 4.32 4.39 -2.57
C ASP A 51 4.44 5.11 -1.22
N THR A 52 5.64 5.65 -1.00
CA THR A 52 5.99 6.44 0.18
C THR A 52 5.51 7.89 0.11
N GLU A 53 5.04 8.35 -1.05
CA GLU A 53 4.60 9.74 -1.24
C GLU A 53 3.10 9.92 -0.96
N ALA A 54 2.30 8.89 -1.24
CA ALA A 54 0.86 8.95 -1.03
C ALA A 54 0.28 7.77 -0.24
N ALA A 55 0.34 6.54 -0.74
CA ALA A 55 -0.36 5.42 -0.11
C ALA A 55 0.09 5.15 1.34
N LEU A 56 1.40 5.04 1.58
CA LEU A 56 1.93 4.77 2.92
C LEU A 56 1.60 5.90 3.91
N PRO A 57 1.83 7.20 3.62
CA PRO A 57 1.43 8.28 4.53
C PRO A 57 -0.07 8.27 4.87
N ILE A 58 -0.95 8.01 3.90
CA ILE A 58 -2.39 7.93 4.16
C ILE A 58 -2.70 6.73 5.06
N PHE A 59 -2.08 5.57 4.81
CA PHE A 59 -2.26 4.38 5.62
C PHE A 59 -1.81 4.59 7.07
N GLU A 60 -0.65 5.22 7.28
CA GLU A 60 -0.17 5.56 8.62
C GLU A 60 -1.09 6.55 9.33
N ALA A 61 -1.59 7.57 8.63
CA ALA A 61 -2.56 8.50 9.17
C ALA A 61 -3.88 7.79 9.54
N PHE A 62 -4.34 6.84 8.72
CA PHE A 62 -5.46 5.96 9.03
C PHE A 62 -5.22 5.18 10.32
N LEU A 63 -4.08 4.50 10.47
CA LEU A 63 -3.76 3.73 11.68
C LEU A 63 -3.76 4.60 12.94
N LYS A 64 -3.20 5.81 12.87
CA LYS A 64 -3.16 6.76 14.00
C LYS A 64 -4.51 7.36 14.35
N SER A 65 -5.44 7.40 13.39
CA SER A 65 -6.79 7.95 13.56
C SER A 65 -7.86 6.89 13.80
N LEU A 66 -7.50 5.61 13.68
CA LEU A 66 -8.37 4.48 13.96
C LEU A 66 -8.43 4.22 15.47
N SER A 67 -9.63 4.38 16.03
CA SER A 67 -9.96 4.03 17.42
C SER A 67 -10.88 2.83 17.47
N GLU A 68 -11.21 2.31 18.67
CA GLU A 68 -12.22 1.25 18.84
C GLU A 68 -13.61 1.64 18.31
N ASN A 69 -13.94 2.95 18.33
CA ASN A 69 -15.23 3.47 17.88
C ASN A 69 -15.29 3.75 16.37
N GLY A 70 -14.16 3.58 15.66
CA GLY A 70 -14.06 3.81 14.22
C GLY A 70 -13.00 4.87 13.89
N LEU A 71 -13.10 5.41 12.68
CA LEU A 71 -12.18 6.41 12.14
C LEU A 71 -12.52 7.80 12.66
N ASN A 72 -11.56 8.50 13.26
CA ASN A 72 -11.69 9.90 13.61
C ASN A 72 -11.18 10.78 12.47
N GLU A 73 -12.08 11.32 11.65
CA GLU A 73 -11.71 12.14 10.48
C GLU A 73 -10.91 13.40 10.86
N SER A 74 -11.28 14.10 11.94
CA SER A 74 -10.53 15.29 12.35
C SER A 74 -9.08 14.96 12.71
N LEU A 75 -8.86 13.79 13.32
CA LEU A 75 -7.52 13.31 13.67
C LEU A 75 -6.79 12.81 12.42
N LEU A 76 -7.47 12.14 11.49
CA LEU A 76 -6.93 11.71 10.21
C LEU A 76 -6.33 12.91 9.45
N TYR A 77 -7.12 13.97 9.24
CA TYR A 77 -6.66 15.16 8.52
C TYR A 77 -5.50 15.88 9.22
N SER A 78 -5.37 15.77 10.54
CA SER A 78 -4.22 16.34 11.27
C SER A 78 -2.90 15.62 11.02
N PHE A 79 -2.95 14.36 10.57
CA PHE A 79 -1.77 13.55 10.24
C PHE A 79 -1.50 13.45 8.73
N LEU A 80 -2.45 13.85 7.90
CA LEU A 80 -2.31 13.77 6.45
C LEU A 80 -1.39 14.88 5.91
N PRO A 81 -0.50 14.57 4.96
CA PRO A 81 0.19 15.60 4.20
C PRO A 81 -0.77 16.43 3.34
N GLU A 82 -0.57 17.76 3.27
CA GLU A 82 -1.39 18.68 2.44
C GLU A 82 -1.51 18.20 0.98
N ALA A 83 -0.47 17.54 0.46
CA ALA A 83 -0.42 17.03 -0.90
C ALA A 83 -1.45 15.92 -1.22
N VAL A 84 -1.96 15.21 -0.21
CA VAL A 84 -2.87 14.07 -0.38
C VAL A 84 -4.26 14.31 0.21
N GLU A 85 -4.47 15.43 0.91
CA GLU A 85 -5.78 15.79 1.51
C GLU A 85 -6.91 15.77 0.47
N ASP A 86 -6.71 16.43 -0.68
CA ASP A 86 -7.70 16.47 -1.77
C ASP A 86 -8.06 15.06 -2.27
N ALA A 87 -7.09 14.15 -2.31
CA ALA A 87 -7.29 12.78 -2.77
C ALA A 87 -8.10 11.97 -1.75
N VAL A 88 -7.79 12.11 -0.45
CA VAL A 88 -8.54 11.48 0.64
C VAL A 88 -9.97 12.00 0.71
N GLN A 89 -10.16 13.32 0.63
CA GLN A 89 -11.49 13.93 0.65
C GLN A 89 -12.34 13.43 -0.51
N LYS A 90 -11.76 13.36 -1.71
CA LYS A 90 -12.44 12.80 -2.88
C LYS A 90 -12.80 11.32 -2.66
N ALA A 91 -11.88 10.52 -2.14
CA ALA A 91 -12.08 9.09 -1.89
C ALA A 91 -13.19 8.80 -0.87
N LEU A 92 -13.29 9.57 0.22
CA LEU A 92 -14.37 9.42 1.21
C LEU A 92 -15.76 9.74 0.64
N SER A 93 -15.83 10.59 -0.39
CA SER A 93 -17.08 10.88 -1.11
C SER A 93 -17.34 9.96 -2.31
N ASP A 94 -16.41 9.07 -2.65
CA ASP A 94 -16.46 8.26 -3.85
C ASP A 94 -17.30 6.99 -3.62
N LYS A 95 -18.41 6.90 -4.37
CA LYS A 95 -19.34 5.77 -4.30
C LYS A 95 -18.73 4.43 -4.72
N ARG A 96 -17.60 4.43 -5.45
CA ARG A 96 -16.91 3.20 -5.86
C ARG A 96 -16.52 2.34 -4.67
N TYR A 97 -16.17 2.94 -3.53
CA TYR A 97 -15.81 2.21 -2.32
C TYR A 97 -17.02 1.74 -1.51
N GLN A 98 -18.26 2.07 -1.91
CA GLN A 98 -19.46 1.68 -1.16
C GLN A 98 -20.07 0.35 -1.62
N MET A 99 -19.60 -0.20 -2.75
CA MET A 99 -20.17 -1.41 -3.36
C MET A 99 -19.26 -2.61 -3.17
N ALA A 100 -19.78 -3.67 -2.54
CA ALA A 100 -19.06 -4.93 -2.30
C ALA A 100 -17.66 -4.74 -1.70
N PRO A 101 -17.53 -4.00 -0.58
CA PRO A 101 -16.23 -3.62 -0.03
C PRO A 101 -15.38 -4.83 0.38
N GLU A 102 -15.99 -5.92 0.85
CA GLU A 102 -15.29 -7.15 1.21
C GLU A 102 -14.66 -7.80 -0.02
N LYS A 103 -15.38 -7.84 -1.15
CA LYS A 103 -14.83 -8.40 -2.39
C LYS A 103 -13.69 -7.54 -2.92
N GLN A 104 -13.90 -6.22 -2.99
CA GLN A 104 -12.86 -5.28 -3.39
C GLN A 104 -11.61 -5.42 -2.53
N PHE A 105 -11.79 -5.58 -1.22
CA PHE A 105 -10.71 -5.77 -0.27
C PHE A 105 -9.93 -7.05 -0.54
N GLN A 106 -10.61 -8.18 -0.72
CA GLN A 106 -9.97 -9.46 -1.00
C GLN A 106 -9.19 -9.41 -2.32
N ASP A 107 -9.80 -8.86 -3.38
CA ASP A 107 -9.16 -8.73 -4.70
C ASP A 107 -7.88 -7.87 -4.61
N LEU A 108 -7.95 -6.72 -3.93
CA LEU A 108 -6.80 -5.83 -3.72
C LEU A 108 -5.71 -6.47 -2.86
N LEU A 109 -6.11 -7.15 -1.78
CA LEU A 109 -5.17 -7.79 -0.86
C LEU A 109 -4.41 -8.93 -1.54
N ILE A 110 -5.10 -9.78 -2.32
CA ILE A 110 -4.47 -10.84 -3.10
C ILE A 110 -3.52 -10.24 -4.14
N PHE A 111 -3.94 -9.18 -4.84
CA PHE A 111 -3.10 -8.51 -5.82
C PHE A 111 -1.80 -7.98 -5.21
N LEU A 112 -1.91 -7.23 -4.11
CA LEU A 112 -0.76 -6.62 -3.43
C LEU A 112 0.17 -7.68 -2.83
N ARG A 113 -0.39 -8.77 -2.27
CA ARG A 113 0.41 -9.90 -1.77
C ARG A 113 1.18 -10.60 -2.87
N LEU A 114 0.54 -10.86 -4.01
CA LEU A 114 1.21 -11.46 -5.17
C LEU A 114 2.33 -10.56 -5.70
N ALA A 115 2.10 -9.24 -5.76
CA ALA A 115 3.14 -8.28 -6.14
C ALA A 115 4.32 -8.30 -5.17
N HIS A 116 4.04 -8.31 -3.87
CA HIS A 116 5.07 -8.37 -2.83
C HIS A 116 5.88 -9.67 -2.89
N ILE A 117 5.23 -10.84 -3.02
CA ILE A 117 5.90 -12.13 -3.15
C ILE A 117 6.82 -12.17 -4.38
N LYS A 118 6.39 -11.59 -5.51
CA LYS A 118 7.20 -11.52 -6.72
C LYS A 118 8.48 -10.70 -6.50
N GLU A 119 8.37 -9.58 -5.79
CA GLU A 119 9.53 -8.77 -5.44
C GLU A 119 10.46 -9.50 -4.45
N GLN A 120 9.91 -10.15 -3.43
CA GLN A 120 10.69 -10.97 -2.49
C GLN A 120 11.45 -12.09 -3.22
N LYS A 121 10.79 -12.80 -4.15
CA LYS A 121 11.44 -13.83 -4.96
C LYS A 121 12.59 -13.29 -5.81
N LYS A 122 12.43 -12.09 -6.36
CA LYS A 122 13.50 -11.43 -7.12
C LYS A 122 14.69 -11.12 -6.21
N GLN A 123 14.44 -10.58 -5.02
CA GLN A 123 15.49 -10.31 -4.02
C GLN A 123 16.20 -11.60 -3.59
N VAL A 124 15.45 -12.68 -3.31
CA VAL A 124 16.01 -14.00 -2.99
C VAL A 124 16.93 -14.50 -4.11
N MET A 125 16.55 -14.33 -5.38
CA MET A 125 17.39 -14.73 -6.52
C MET A 125 18.68 -13.90 -6.62
N GLU A 126 18.61 -12.59 -6.38
CA GLU A 126 19.78 -11.71 -6.37
C GLU A 126 20.73 -12.06 -5.20
N GLU A 127 20.18 -12.29 -4.00
CA GLU A 127 20.95 -12.74 -2.84
C GLU A 127 21.58 -14.12 -3.06
N LEU A 128 20.88 -15.02 -3.75
CA LEU A 128 21.36 -16.37 -4.02
C LEU A 128 22.58 -16.33 -4.94
N GLN A 129 22.53 -15.54 -6.01
CA GLN A 129 23.69 -15.32 -6.89
C GLN A 129 24.88 -14.73 -6.14
N SER A 130 24.63 -13.79 -5.21
CA SER A 130 25.67 -13.20 -4.38
C SER A 130 26.27 -14.21 -3.39
N ALA A 131 25.43 -15.06 -2.78
CA ALA A 131 25.88 -16.07 -1.81
C ALA A 131 26.65 -17.22 -2.48
N GLU A 132 26.23 -17.65 -3.66
CA GLU A 132 26.96 -18.62 -4.49
C GLU A 132 28.34 -18.09 -4.87
N SER A 133 28.42 -16.82 -5.29
CA SER A 133 29.68 -16.17 -5.63
C SER A 133 30.63 -16.01 -4.44
N ALA A 134 30.07 -15.91 -3.22
CA ALA A 134 30.81 -15.83 -1.97
C ALA A 134 31.08 -17.20 -1.33
N GLU A 135 30.71 -18.31 -2.00
CA GLU A 135 30.79 -19.69 -1.48
C GLU A 135 30.11 -19.89 -0.10
N ASN A 136 29.11 -19.06 0.21
CA ASN A 136 28.37 -19.13 1.47
C ASN A 136 27.20 -20.13 1.35
N TRP A 137 27.52 -21.42 1.41
CA TRP A 137 26.57 -22.51 1.20
C TRP A 137 25.46 -22.61 2.25
N GLU A 138 25.69 -22.11 3.46
CA GLU A 138 24.67 -22.03 4.50
C GLU A 138 23.57 -21.06 4.06
N LYS A 139 23.96 -19.83 3.66
CA LYS A 139 23.03 -18.82 3.14
C LYS A 139 22.34 -19.28 1.85
N VAL A 140 23.04 -19.99 0.95
CA VAL A 140 22.42 -20.57 -0.26
C VAL A 140 21.29 -21.54 0.12
N ARG A 141 21.51 -22.43 1.09
CA ARG A 141 20.47 -23.37 1.54
C ARG A 141 19.26 -22.64 2.13
N GLU A 142 19.49 -21.61 2.95
CA GLU A 142 18.42 -20.80 3.54
C GLU A 142 17.56 -20.12 2.45
N LEU A 143 18.21 -19.47 1.48
CA LEU A 143 17.54 -18.76 0.38
C LEU A 143 16.75 -19.71 -0.53
N LEU A 144 17.26 -20.92 -0.78
CA LEU A 144 16.51 -21.94 -1.53
C LEU A 144 15.23 -22.36 -0.81
N GLN A 145 15.30 -22.53 0.51
CA GLN A 145 14.13 -22.88 1.33
C GLN A 145 13.11 -21.72 1.36
N GLU A 146 13.59 -20.48 1.48
CA GLU A 146 12.75 -19.29 1.40
C GLU A 146 12.05 -19.18 0.04
N GLY A 147 12.79 -19.34 -1.07
CA GLY A 147 12.25 -19.31 -2.42
C GLY A 147 11.17 -20.37 -2.67
N GLN A 148 11.35 -21.59 -2.14
CA GLN A 148 10.33 -22.64 -2.18
C GLN A 148 9.07 -22.26 -1.40
N SER A 149 9.24 -21.70 -0.21
CA SER A 149 8.13 -21.27 0.65
C SER A 149 7.32 -20.14 -0.02
N LEU A 150 8.00 -19.17 -0.61
CA LEU A 150 7.37 -18.10 -1.41
C LEU A 150 6.64 -18.65 -2.63
N GLY A 151 7.21 -19.65 -3.32
CA GLY A 151 6.56 -20.31 -4.45
C GLY A 151 5.25 -21.01 -4.08
N ALA A 152 5.21 -21.72 -2.95
CA ALA A 152 4.00 -22.36 -2.45
C ALA A 152 2.91 -21.33 -2.07
N LEU A 153 3.30 -20.20 -1.48
CA LEU A 153 2.39 -19.11 -1.15
C LEU A 153 1.81 -18.44 -2.41
N GLU A 154 2.64 -18.21 -3.43
CA GLU A 154 2.20 -17.66 -4.72
C GLU A 154 1.15 -18.56 -5.38
N GLU A 155 1.39 -19.87 -5.44
CA GLU A 155 0.44 -20.83 -6.03
C GLU A 155 -0.89 -20.85 -5.28
N LYS A 156 -0.86 -20.78 -3.95
CA LYS A 156 -2.06 -20.72 -3.13
C LYS A 156 -2.89 -19.45 -3.43
N LEU A 157 -2.24 -18.29 -3.47
CA LEU A 157 -2.91 -17.02 -3.75
C LEU A 157 -3.44 -16.92 -5.19
N GLU A 158 -2.71 -17.49 -6.17
CA GLU A 158 -3.19 -17.58 -7.56
C GLU A 158 -4.47 -18.42 -7.66
N LYS A 159 -4.59 -19.51 -6.89
CA LYS A 159 -5.82 -20.31 -6.82
C LYS A 159 -6.97 -19.54 -6.16
N GLU A 160 -6.69 -18.83 -5.06
CA GLU A 160 -7.67 -17.97 -4.38
C GLU A 160 -8.18 -16.83 -5.29
N ARG A 161 -7.33 -16.27 -6.16
CA ARG A 161 -7.75 -15.25 -7.15
C ARG A 161 -8.69 -15.79 -8.23
N GLN A 162 -8.62 -17.09 -8.54
CA GLN A 162 -9.33 -17.72 -9.65
C GLN A 162 -10.65 -18.39 -9.24
N GLY A 163 -10.86 -18.61 -7.93
CA GLY A 163 -12.06 -19.22 -7.36
C GLY A 163 -13.13 -18.20 -6.99
#